data_AF-T0ZCG3-F1
#
_entry.id   AF-T0ZCG3-F1
#
_cell.length_a   1.000
_cell.length_b   1.000
_cell.length_c   1.000
_cell.angle_alpha   90.00
_cell.angle_beta   90.00
_cell.angle_gamma   90.00
#
_symmetry.space_group_name_H-M   'P 1'
#
loop_
_entity.id
_entity.type
_entity.pdbx_description
1 polymer ?
#
loop_
_entity_poly.entity_id
_entity_poly.type
_entity_poly.pdbx_seq_one_letter_code
_entity_poly.pdbx_strand_id
1 'polypeptide(L)'
;FGEKTRELDEKKNKEVPYWRKKWEELENRALERAGVKERVSCGSLEDQGLDHEPGFHHGPAITGILRRGEASHVLQRVDEEASRRLEKIQAERIERERLDRTISGMEKEIDGLYQDYAMELSGKALKDVKEELEASRRLELIKREQEISDRVKSQEVADL
;
A
#
# COMPACT_ATOMS: atom_id res chain seq x y z
N PHE A 1 6.95 -46.25 30.35
CA PHE A 1 6.70 -45.36 29.20
C PHE A 1 6.77 -43.92 29.71
N GLY A 2 7.68 -43.10 29.16
CA GLY A 2 7.87 -41.71 29.56
C GLY A 2 6.81 -40.77 28.97
N GLU A 3 6.75 -39.53 29.47
CA GLU A 3 5.89 -38.49 28.90
C GLU A 3 6.22 -38.24 27.42
N LYS A 4 5.18 -37.98 26.63
CA LYS A 4 5.35 -37.64 25.21
C LYS A 4 5.96 -36.25 25.12
N THR A 5 7.10 -36.14 24.43
CA THR A 5 7.86 -34.90 24.27
C THR A 5 7.08 -33.78 23.55
N ARG A 6 6.15 -34.12 22.63
CA ARG A 6 5.25 -33.18 21.89
C ARG A 6 5.93 -31.95 21.24
N GLU A 7 7.25 -31.93 21.10
CA GLU A 7 8.02 -30.82 20.50
C GLU A 7 7.56 -30.45 19.09
N LEU A 8 7.08 -31.42 18.31
CA LEU A 8 6.54 -31.21 16.96
C LEU A 8 5.09 -30.70 16.92
N ASP A 9 4.35 -30.80 18.03
CA ASP A 9 2.98 -30.29 18.16
C ASP A 9 2.97 -28.81 18.56
N GLU A 10 4.08 -28.32 19.14
CA GLU A 10 4.22 -26.95 19.62
C GLU A 10 4.56 -25.98 18.48
N LYS A 11 3.54 -25.29 17.96
CA LYS A 11 3.70 -24.25 16.91
C LYS A 11 4.70 -23.14 17.25
N LYS A 12 5.00 -22.92 18.54
CA LYS A 12 5.90 -21.85 19.00
C LYS A 12 7.38 -22.14 18.74
N ASN A 13 7.79 -23.41 18.69
CA ASN A 13 9.22 -23.78 18.69
C ASN A 13 9.85 -23.82 17.30
N LYS A 14 9.11 -23.49 16.22
CA LYS A 14 9.58 -23.46 14.82
C LYS A 14 10.21 -24.78 14.30
N GLU A 15 10.10 -25.87 15.05
CA GLU A 15 10.59 -27.21 14.68
C GLU A 15 9.98 -27.71 13.36
N VAL A 16 8.67 -27.53 13.17
CA VAL A 16 7.98 -27.94 11.93
C VAL A 16 8.52 -27.19 10.70
N PRO A 17 8.62 -25.85 10.69
CA PRO A 17 9.31 -25.11 9.62
C PRO A 17 10.75 -25.60 9.35
N TYR A 18 11.53 -25.89 10.40
CA TYR A 18 12.89 -26.40 10.25
C TYR A 18 12.90 -27.74 9.49
N TRP A 19 12.08 -28.70 9.91
CA TRP A 19 12.01 -30.01 9.26
C TRP A 19 11.45 -29.93 7.83
N ARG A 20 10.48 -29.05 7.58
CA ARG A 20 9.97 -28.80 6.22
C ARG A 20 11.08 -28.30 5.30
N LYS A 21 11.87 -27.33 5.75
CA LYS A 21 13.01 -26.83 4.98
C LYS A 21 14.08 -27.90 4.79
N LYS A 22 14.35 -28.69 5.83
CA LYS A 22 15.36 -29.74 5.76
C LYS A 22 14.98 -30.83 4.76
N TRP A 23 13.71 -31.20 4.71
CA TRP A 23 13.19 -32.16 3.74
C TRP A 23 13.30 -31.61 2.31
N GLU A 24 12.93 -30.36 2.08
CA GLU A 24 13.07 -29.68 0.78
C GLU A 24 14.52 -29.73 0.25
N GLU A 25 15.50 -29.43 1.10
CA GLU A 25 16.93 -29.50 0.76
C GLU A 25 17.37 -30.91 0.35
N LEU A 26 16.92 -31.93 1.08
CA LEU A 26 17.29 -33.32 0.84
C LEU A 26 16.69 -33.82 -0.47
N GLU A 27 15.41 -33.52 -0.72
CA GLU A 27 14.70 -33.91 -1.93
C GLU A 27 15.31 -33.24 -3.16
N ASN A 28 15.55 -31.93 -3.13
CA ASN A 28 16.15 -31.21 -4.24
C ASN A 28 17.55 -31.72 -4.60
N ARG A 29 18.33 -32.15 -3.60
CA ARG A 29 19.64 -32.80 -3.82
C ARG A 29 19.49 -34.18 -4.46
N ALA A 30 18.46 -34.94 -4.09
CA ALA A 30 18.18 -36.23 -4.69
C ALA A 30 17.76 -36.08 -6.16
N LEU A 31 16.87 -35.11 -6.46
CA LEU A 31 16.46 -34.75 -7.82
C LEU A 31 17.65 -34.33 -8.69
N GLU A 32 18.54 -33.50 -8.15
CA GLU A 32 19.77 -33.09 -8.84
C GLU A 32 20.66 -34.29 -9.18
N ARG A 33 20.88 -35.20 -8.23
CA ARG A 33 21.67 -36.43 -8.48
C ARG A 33 21.02 -37.34 -9.52
N ALA A 34 19.70 -37.34 -9.61
CA ALA A 34 18.93 -38.07 -10.61
C ALA A 34 18.89 -37.37 -11.98
N GLY A 35 19.47 -36.17 -12.12
CA GLY A 35 19.45 -35.38 -13.36
C GLY A 35 18.10 -34.72 -13.65
N VAL A 36 17.20 -34.65 -12.66
CA VAL A 36 15.88 -34.02 -12.76
C VAL A 36 16.05 -32.51 -12.56
N LYS A 37 15.45 -31.71 -13.44
CA LYS A 37 15.61 -30.24 -13.44
C LYS A 37 14.64 -29.56 -12.48
N GLU A 38 13.53 -30.21 -12.22
CA GLU A 38 12.45 -29.79 -11.34
C GLU A 38 12.94 -29.68 -9.89
N ARG A 39 12.32 -28.79 -9.12
CA ARG A 39 12.63 -28.53 -7.71
C ARG A 39 11.33 -28.42 -6.92
N VAL A 40 11.41 -28.76 -5.64
CA VAL A 40 10.31 -28.68 -4.68
C VAL A 40 10.57 -27.53 -3.72
N SER A 41 9.49 -26.89 -3.26
CA SER A 41 9.49 -25.84 -2.24
C SER A 41 8.53 -26.20 -1.12
N CYS A 42 8.92 -25.95 0.14
CA CYS A 42 8.06 -26.09 1.31
C CYS A 42 7.23 -24.84 1.63
N GLY A 43 7.46 -23.74 0.91
CA GLY A 43 6.66 -22.52 1.04
C GLY A 43 5.23 -22.74 0.56
N SER A 44 4.28 -21.92 1.02
CA SER A 44 2.94 -21.93 0.44
C SER A 44 2.99 -21.50 -1.04
N LEU A 45 1.93 -21.76 -1.80
CA LEU A 45 1.86 -21.28 -3.19
C LEU A 45 1.93 -19.75 -3.25
N GLU A 46 1.27 -19.08 -2.28
CA GLU A 46 1.34 -17.63 -2.10
C GLU A 46 2.77 -17.14 -1.84
N ASP A 47 3.52 -17.79 -0.93
CA ASP A 47 4.92 -17.44 -0.63
C ASP A 47 5.84 -17.63 -1.85
N GLN A 48 5.46 -18.53 -2.77
CA GLN A 48 6.18 -18.78 -4.02
C GLN A 48 5.79 -17.79 -5.14
N GLY A 49 4.81 -16.92 -4.91
CA GLY A 49 4.24 -16.05 -5.93
C GLY A 49 3.45 -16.82 -7.00
N LEU A 50 3.01 -18.03 -6.69
CA LEU A 50 2.24 -18.89 -7.58
C LEU A 50 0.75 -18.76 -7.23
N ASP A 51 -0.01 -18.21 -8.17
CA ASP A 51 -1.47 -18.22 -8.10
C ASP A 51 -1.98 -19.39 -8.94
N HIS A 52 -2.09 -20.56 -8.30
CA HIS A 52 -2.49 -21.80 -8.95
C HIS A 52 -3.84 -22.25 -8.40
N GLU A 53 -4.83 -22.43 -9.28
CA GLU A 53 -6.11 -23.01 -8.89
C GLU A 53 -5.93 -24.45 -8.40
N PRO A 54 -6.63 -24.90 -7.36
CA PRO A 54 -6.56 -26.29 -6.92
C PRO A 54 -6.82 -27.26 -8.08
N GLY A 55 -5.91 -28.21 -8.29
CA GLY A 55 -6.06 -29.24 -9.30
C GLY A 55 -7.27 -30.14 -9.02
N PHE A 56 -7.79 -30.77 -10.08
CA PHE A 56 -8.90 -31.71 -9.99
C PHE A 56 -8.39 -33.15 -9.80
N HIS A 57 -8.88 -33.86 -8.78
CA HIS A 57 -8.50 -35.25 -8.55
C HIS A 57 -9.15 -36.19 -9.56
N HIS A 58 -8.33 -36.94 -10.31
CA HIS A 58 -8.81 -37.90 -11.29
C HIS A 58 -9.25 -39.20 -10.63
N GLY A 59 -10.57 -39.40 -10.52
CA GLY A 59 -11.14 -40.66 -10.08
C GLY A 59 -10.82 -41.82 -11.05
N PRO A 60 -11.02 -43.09 -10.63
CA PRO A 60 -10.65 -44.27 -11.41
C PRO A 60 -11.21 -44.29 -12.84
N ALA A 61 -12.44 -43.78 -13.04
CA ALA A 61 -13.07 -43.70 -14.36
C ALA A 61 -12.31 -42.78 -15.32
N ILE A 62 -11.94 -41.59 -14.86
CA ILE A 62 -11.19 -40.60 -15.66
C ILE A 62 -9.79 -41.13 -15.96
N THR A 63 -9.12 -41.70 -14.96
CA THR A 63 -7.81 -42.32 -15.14
C THR A 63 -7.86 -43.47 -16.15
N GLY A 64 -8.95 -44.26 -16.15
CA GLY A 64 -9.16 -45.31 -17.14
C GLY A 64 -9.30 -44.78 -18.57
N ILE A 65 -10.05 -43.69 -18.77
CA ILE A 65 -10.18 -42.99 -20.07
C ILE A 65 -8.83 -42.48 -20.55
N LEU A 66 -8.10 -41.76 -19.69
CA LEU A 66 -6.78 -41.21 -20.01
C LEU A 66 -5.76 -42.30 -20.35
N ARG A 67 -5.78 -43.44 -19.65
CA ARG A 67 -4.85 -44.55 -19.92
C ARG A 67 -5.08 -45.18 -21.29
N ARG A 68 -6.29 -45.09 -21.85
CA ARG A 68 -6.58 -45.51 -23.24
C ARG A 68 -6.19 -44.46 -24.28
N GLY A 69 -5.68 -43.29 -23.86
CA GLY A 69 -5.37 -42.18 -24.75
C GLY A 69 -6.61 -41.42 -25.24
N GLU A 70 -7.76 -41.61 -24.59
CA GLU A 70 -9.02 -40.95 -24.94
C GLU A 70 -9.16 -39.62 -24.19
N ALA A 71 -9.87 -38.67 -24.81
CA ALA A 71 -10.21 -37.40 -24.16
C ALA A 71 -11.40 -37.57 -23.21
N SER A 72 -11.32 -36.93 -22.04
CA SER A 72 -12.44 -36.87 -21.10
C SER A 72 -13.15 -35.52 -21.20
N HIS A 73 -14.42 -35.54 -21.57
CA HIS A 73 -15.27 -34.34 -21.56
C HIS A 73 -15.37 -33.71 -20.16
N VAL A 74 -15.26 -34.51 -19.10
CA VAL A 74 -15.25 -33.99 -17.72
C VAL A 74 -14.01 -33.13 -17.47
N LEU A 75 -12.83 -33.59 -17.91
CA LEU A 75 -11.59 -32.83 -17.75
C LEU A 75 -11.59 -31.57 -18.61
N GLN A 76 -12.10 -31.64 -19.85
CA GLN A 76 -12.25 -30.46 -20.70
C GLN A 76 -13.11 -29.40 -20.02
N ARG A 77 -14.27 -29.78 -19.49
CA ARG A 77 -15.14 -28.84 -18.77
C ARG A 77 -14.47 -28.23 -17.54
N VAL A 78 -13.76 -29.05 -16.75
CA VAL A 78 -13.03 -28.57 -15.57
C VAL A 78 -11.94 -27.57 -15.95
N ASP A 79 -11.19 -27.84 -17.01
CA ASP A 79 -10.14 -26.96 -17.53
C ASP A 79 -10.70 -25.63 -18.06
N GLU A 80 -11.82 -25.68 -18.78
CA GLU A 80 -12.55 -24.48 -19.21
C GLU A 80 -13.08 -23.65 -18.03
N GLU A 81 -13.61 -24.32 -16.99
CA GLU A 81 -14.08 -23.64 -15.78
C GLU A 81 -12.94 -23.01 -14.98
N ALA A 82 -11.78 -23.67 -14.90
CA ALA A 82 -10.58 -23.12 -14.26
C ALA A 82 -10.06 -21.90 -15.04
N SER A 83 -9.99 -22.02 -16.38
CA SER A 83 -9.57 -20.92 -17.27
C SER A 83 -10.48 -19.69 -17.11
N ARG A 84 -11.80 -19.89 -17.11
CA ARG A 84 -12.77 -18.80 -16.88
C ARG A 84 -12.61 -18.13 -15.51
N ARG A 85 -12.29 -18.91 -14.47
CA ARG A 85 -12.04 -18.38 -13.12
C ARG A 85 -10.77 -17.54 -13.07
N LEU A 86 -9.69 -18.02 -13.68
CA LEU A 86 -8.43 -17.27 -13.80
C LEU A 86 -8.61 -15.97 -14.57
N GLU A 87 -9.30 -15.99 -15.71
CA GLU A 87 -9.62 -14.79 -16.49
C GLU A 87 -10.39 -13.77 -15.65
N LYS A 88 -11.37 -14.22 -14.85
CA LYS A 88 -12.13 -13.36 -13.95
C LYS A 88 -11.26 -12.73 -12.88
N ILE A 89 -10.42 -13.53 -12.21
CA ILE A 89 -9.48 -13.04 -11.18
C ILE A 89 -8.53 -11.99 -11.79
N GLN A 90 -8.02 -12.25 -13.00
CA GLN A 90 -7.14 -11.32 -13.69
C GLN A 90 -7.85 -10.01 -14.06
N ALA A 91 -9.09 -10.09 -14.54
CA ALA A 91 -9.91 -8.91 -14.83
C ALA A 91 -10.19 -8.10 -13.56
N GLU A 92 -10.54 -8.76 -12.44
CA GLU A 92 -10.73 -8.11 -11.15
C GLU A 92 -9.45 -7.45 -10.64
N ARG A 93 -8.28 -8.06 -10.86
CA ARG A 93 -6.98 -7.48 -10.52
C ARG A 93 -6.70 -6.20 -11.31
N ILE A 94 -6.91 -6.25 -12.63
CA ILE A 94 -6.72 -5.08 -13.51
C ILE A 94 -7.64 -3.93 -13.10
N GLU A 95 -8.91 -4.24 -12.79
CA GLU A 95 -9.86 -3.23 -12.35
C GLU A 95 -9.48 -2.63 -10.99
N ARG A 96 -9.03 -3.46 -10.04
CA ARG A 96 -8.50 -2.97 -8.76
C ARG A 96 -7.31 -2.03 -8.97
N GLU A 97 -6.33 -2.42 -9.79
CA GLU A 97 -5.17 -1.57 -10.12
C GLU A 97 -5.59 -0.24 -10.79
N ARG A 98 -6.67 -0.23 -11.56
CA ARG A 98 -7.24 0.99 -12.15
C ARG A 98 -7.90 1.88 -11.08
N LEU A 99 -8.67 1.29 -10.16
CA LEU A 99 -9.30 2.00 -9.05
C LEU A 99 -8.24 2.61 -8.12
N ASP A 100 -7.19 1.86 -7.77
CA ASP A 100 -6.10 2.35 -6.92
C ASP A 100 -5.38 3.55 -7.54
N ARG A 101 -5.13 3.53 -8.85
CA ARG A 101 -4.59 4.68 -9.59
C ARG A 101 -5.53 5.88 -9.55
N THR A 102 -6.83 5.66 -9.64
CA THR A 102 -7.83 6.72 -9.60
C THR A 102 -7.89 7.35 -8.20
N ILE A 103 -7.92 6.54 -7.16
CA ILE A 103 -7.90 6.97 -5.76
C ILE A 103 -6.64 7.80 -5.49
N SER A 104 -5.46 7.30 -5.88
CA SER A 104 -4.21 8.04 -5.70
C SER A 104 -4.20 9.39 -6.45
N GLY A 105 -4.85 9.48 -7.61
CA GLY A 105 -5.04 10.74 -8.32
C GLY A 105 -5.91 11.72 -7.54
N MET A 106 -7.05 11.25 -7.02
CA MET A 106 -7.97 12.06 -6.21
C MET A 106 -7.32 12.52 -4.90
N GLU A 107 -6.54 11.68 -4.24
CA GLU A 107 -5.81 12.04 -3.02
C GLU A 107 -4.85 13.22 -3.26
N LYS A 108 -4.12 13.19 -4.38
CA LYS A 108 -3.23 14.32 -4.76
C LYS A 108 -3.99 15.60 -5.05
N GLU A 109 -5.17 15.50 -5.68
CA GLU A 109 -6.02 16.66 -5.96
C GLU A 109 -6.55 17.27 -4.65
N ILE A 110 -7.01 16.42 -3.73
CA ILE A 110 -7.44 16.83 -2.38
C ILE A 110 -6.30 17.53 -1.63
N ASP A 111 -5.10 16.95 -1.65
CA ASP A 111 -3.92 17.55 -1.01
C ASP A 111 -3.59 18.92 -1.61
N GLY A 112 -3.67 19.06 -2.93
CA GLY A 112 -3.50 20.33 -3.62
C GLY A 112 -4.52 21.38 -3.18
N LEU A 113 -5.80 21.00 -3.12
CA LEU A 113 -6.88 21.89 -2.65
C LEU A 113 -6.67 22.33 -1.20
N TYR A 114 -6.20 21.45 -0.32
CA TYR A 114 -5.87 21.82 1.06
C TYR A 114 -4.70 22.80 1.14
N GLN A 115 -3.67 22.62 0.31
CA GLN A 115 -2.54 23.55 0.23
C GLN A 115 -2.95 24.92 -0.27
N ASP A 116 -3.75 24.97 -1.34
CA ASP A 116 -4.27 26.21 -1.91
C ASP A 116 -5.13 26.97 -0.90
N TYR A 117 -6.02 26.26 -0.21
CA TYR A 117 -6.86 26.85 0.85
C TYR A 117 -6.03 27.40 2.02
N ALA A 118 -4.99 26.67 2.45
CA ALA A 118 -4.09 27.14 3.50
C ALA A 118 -3.31 28.39 3.08
N MET A 119 -2.86 28.45 1.82
CA MET A 119 -2.16 29.60 1.26
C MET A 119 -3.07 30.83 1.17
N GLU A 120 -4.33 30.64 0.77
CA GLU A 120 -5.33 31.71 0.73
C GLU A 120 -5.61 32.29 2.13
N LEU A 121 -5.80 31.43 3.13
CA LEU A 121 -6.01 31.85 4.52
C LEU A 121 -4.80 32.64 5.06
N SER A 122 -3.58 32.15 4.79
CA SER A 122 -2.35 32.84 5.20
C SER A 122 -2.21 34.21 4.51
N GLY A 123 -2.51 34.28 3.20
CA GLY A 123 -2.46 35.52 2.44
C GLY A 123 -3.45 36.58 2.96
N LYS A 124 -4.67 36.16 3.32
CA LYS A 124 -5.67 37.03 3.97
C LYS A 124 -5.15 37.55 5.31
N ALA A 125 -4.66 36.67 6.19
CA ALA A 125 -4.11 37.06 7.48
C ALA A 125 -2.93 38.04 7.36
N LEU A 126 -2.02 37.83 6.39
CA LEU A 126 -0.91 38.74 6.12
C LEU A 126 -1.38 40.12 5.65
N LYS A 127 -2.44 40.17 4.84
CA LYS A 127 -3.01 41.42 4.36
C LYS A 127 -3.60 42.23 5.52
N ASP A 128 -4.36 41.58 6.39
CA ASP A 128 -4.99 42.22 7.55
C ASP A 128 -3.93 42.82 8.49
N VAL A 129 -2.87 42.06 8.80
CA VAL A 129 -1.74 42.54 9.63
C VAL A 129 -1.04 43.73 8.98
N LYS A 130 -0.87 43.72 7.64
CA LYS A 130 -0.22 44.81 6.92
C LYS A 130 -1.05 46.10 7.00
N GLU A 131 -2.36 46.00 6.82
CA GLU A 131 -3.28 47.15 6.95
C GLU A 131 -3.26 47.73 8.36
N GLU A 132 -3.22 46.90 9.40
CA GLU A 132 -3.14 47.33 10.80
C GLU A 132 -1.81 48.02 11.13
N LEU A 133 -0.70 47.51 10.59
CA LEU A 133 0.62 48.13 10.73
C LEU A 133 0.68 49.50 10.04
N GLU A 134 0.11 49.62 8.84
CA GLU A 134 0.03 50.89 8.10
C GLU A 134 -0.83 51.92 8.84
N ALA A 135 -1.96 51.50 9.41
CA ALA A 135 -2.82 52.35 10.23
C ALA A 135 -2.09 52.84 11.50
N SER A 136 -1.37 51.95 12.17
CA SER A 136 -0.57 52.27 13.36
C SER A 136 0.53 53.29 13.05
N ARG A 137 1.25 53.11 11.93
CA ARG A 137 2.27 54.08 11.47
C ARG A 137 1.67 55.46 11.16
N ARG A 138 0.48 55.51 10.56
CA ARG A 138 -0.23 56.78 10.31
C ARG A 138 -0.58 57.50 11.61
N LEU A 139 -1.11 56.78 12.60
CA LEU A 139 -1.43 57.35 13.90
C LEU A 139 -0.19 57.88 14.61
N GLU A 140 0.93 57.17 14.51
CA GLU A 140 2.19 57.57 15.11
C GLU A 140 2.76 58.85 14.47
N LEU A 141 2.67 58.98 13.13
CA LEU A 141 3.02 60.21 12.42
C LEU A 141 2.14 61.39 12.86
N ILE A 142 0.83 61.20 12.92
CA ILE A 142 -0.11 62.24 13.36
C ILE A 142 0.23 62.69 14.78
N LYS A 143 0.43 61.75 15.71
CA LYS A 143 0.83 62.08 17.09
C LYS A 143 2.11 62.90 17.12
N ARG A 144 3.10 62.52 16.31
CA ARG A 144 4.40 63.20 16.25
C ARG A 144 4.30 64.61 15.65
N GLU A 145 3.47 64.80 14.63
CA GLU A 145 3.16 66.12 14.08
C GLU A 145 2.46 67.00 15.13
N GLN A 146 1.54 66.43 15.90
CA GLN A 146 0.84 67.12 16.99
C GLN A 146 1.81 67.55 18.10
N GLU A 147 2.69 66.64 18.55
CA GLU A 147 3.74 66.95 19.53
C GLU A 147 4.68 68.05 19.02
N ILE A 148 5.05 68.04 17.73
CA ILE A 148 5.88 69.10 17.14
C ILE A 148 5.11 70.43 17.13
N SER A 149 3.85 70.44 16.70
CA SER A 149 2.98 71.62 16.72
C SER A 149 2.86 72.20 18.13
N ASP A 150 2.62 71.36 19.12
CA ASP A 150 2.45 71.79 20.51
C ASP A 150 3.76 72.35 21.09
N ARG A 151 4.92 71.77 20.72
CA ARG A 151 6.23 72.32 21.07
C ARG A 151 6.50 73.68 20.42
N VAL A 152 6.15 73.86 19.14
CA VAL A 152 6.32 75.15 18.43
C VAL A 152 5.46 76.23 19.09
N LYS A 153 4.19 75.93 19.37
CA LYS A 153 3.30 76.86 20.09
C LYS A 153 3.83 77.21 21.48
N SER A 154 4.40 76.23 22.19
CA SER A 154 4.98 76.47 23.53
C SER A 154 6.23 77.35 23.46
N GLN A 155 7.00 77.27 22.37
CA GLN A 155 8.19 78.10 22.16
C GLN A 155 7.82 79.54 21.76
N GLU A 156 6.83 79.74 20.90
CA GLU A 156 6.34 81.08 20.51
C GLU A 156 5.74 81.87 21.68
N VAL A 157 5.14 81.18 22.65
CA VAL A 157 4.61 81.80 23.88
C VAL A 157 5.73 82.19 24.86
N ALA A 158 6.90 81.56 24.77
CA ALA A 158 8.05 81.85 25.63
C ALA A 158 8.94 83.00 25.10
N ASP A 159 8.84 83.33 23.81
CA ASP A 159 9.63 84.38 23.14
C ASP A 159 8.90 85.76 23.07
N LEU A 160 7.73 85.90 23.71
CA LEU A 160 6.95 87.15 23.88
C LEU A 160 7.12 87.75 25.28
#